data_AF-A0A090XDI9-F1
#
_entry.id   AF-A0A090XDI9-F1
#
_cell.length_a   1.000
_cell.length_b   1.000
_cell.length_c   1.000
_cell.angle_alpha   90.00
_cell.angle_beta   90.00
_cell.angle_gamma   90.00
#
_symmetry.space_group_name_H-M   'P 1'
#
loop_
_entity.id
_entity.type
_entity.pdbx_description
1 polymer ?
#
loop_
_entity_poly.entity_id
_entity_poly.type
_entity_poly.pdbx_seq_one_letter_code
_entity_poly.pdbx_strand_id
1 'polypeptide(L)'
;MLYFFGRNFRNCPPKVKETLYLRNIRPILEYACVLWDPRIQYLCDDLERVQNRAARFVTGNYDYTVRSSLLKDCLGWQPLKCRRFALRLKLFHNIYNNKTGINRESFLQLPHFISRRVDHQNKVREYSCRTNIFKHSFFPLTTHQWNCLPESLVMVSSNNVFFSRINKECLYLIS
;
A
#
# COMPACT_ATOMS: atom_id res chain seq x y z
N MET A 1 19.02 6.00 -7.89
CA MET A 1 18.07 6.19 -9.02
C MET A 1 17.52 7.62 -9.11
N LEU A 2 16.81 8.13 -8.10
CA LEU A 2 16.23 9.49 -8.15
C LEU A 2 17.26 10.61 -8.37
N TYR A 3 18.43 10.47 -7.76
CA TYR A 3 19.55 11.38 -7.95
C TYR A 3 20.08 11.41 -9.39
N PHE A 4 20.16 10.24 -10.03
CA PHE A 4 20.53 10.11 -11.44
C PHE A 4 19.52 10.83 -12.33
N PHE A 5 18.22 10.69 -12.07
CA PHE A 5 17.20 11.44 -12.80
C PHE A 5 17.28 12.95 -12.54
N GLY A 6 17.57 13.36 -11.30
CA GLY A 6 17.77 14.75 -10.93
C GLY A 6 18.91 15.43 -11.70
N ARG A 7 19.99 14.70 -11.99
CA ARG A 7 21.13 15.21 -12.77
C ARG A 7 20.82 15.31 -14.27
N ASN A 8 20.24 14.25 -14.85
CA ASN A 8 20.08 14.14 -16.30
C ASN A 8 18.80 14.78 -16.86
N PHE A 9 17.72 14.81 -16.07
CA PHE A 9 16.39 15.25 -16.51
C PHE A 9 15.92 16.51 -15.76
N ARG A 10 16.86 17.36 -15.34
CA ARG A 10 16.57 18.58 -14.54
C ARG A 10 15.63 19.55 -15.26
N ASN A 11 15.85 19.75 -16.56
CA ASN A 11 15.13 20.73 -17.38
C ASN A 11 13.90 20.15 -18.09
N CYS A 12 13.54 18.90 -17.83
CA CYS A 12 12.39 18.28 -18.46
C CYS A 12 11.05 18.79 -17.88
N PRO A 13 9.97 18.77 -18.69
CA PRO A 13 8.63 19.10 -18.21
C PRO A 13 8.22 18.23 -17.01
N PRO A 14 7.41 18.76 -16.06
CA PRO A 14 6.95 18.01 -14.89
C PRO A 14 6.33 16.66 -15.24
N LYS A 15 5.58 16.58 -16.35
CA LYS A 15 4.93 15.34 -16.78
C LYS A 15 5.93 14.21 -17.12
N VAL A 16 7.06 14.55 -17.73
CA VAL A 16 8.13 13.59 -18.05
C VAL A 16 8.78 13.11 -16.76
N LYS A 17 9.08 14.03 -15.84
CA LYS A 17 9.65 13.70 -14.53
C LYS A 17 8.74 12.80 -13.70
N GLU A 18 7.44 13.09 -13.70
CA GLU A 18 6.42 12.25 -13.06
C GLU A 18 6.46 10.85 -13.65
N THR A 19 6.45 10.73 -14.98
CA THR A 19 6.50 9.44 -15.67
C THR A 19 7.75 8.64 -15.30
N LEU A 20 8.92 9.28 -15.22
CA LEU A 20 10.16 8.64 -14.79
C LEU A 20 10.05 8.04 -13.38
N TYR A 21 9.50 8.80 -12.43
CA TYR A 21 9.29 8.31 -11.06
C TYR A 21 8.28 7.15 -11.03
N LEU A 22 7.11 7.33 -11.65
CA LEU A 22 6.01 6.37 -11.62
C LEU A 22 6.35 5.05 -12.33
N ARG A 23 7.20 5.08 -13.36
CA ARG A 23 7.55 3.88 -14.15
C ARG A 23 8.80 3.15 -13.67
N ASN A 24 9.74 3.84 -13.02
CA ASN A 24 11.02 3.22 -12.64
C ASN A 24 11.14 3.02 -11.12
N ILE A 25 10.78 4.02 -10.33
CA ILE A 25 11.06 4.00 -8.89
C ILE A 25 9.86 3.47 -8.11
N ARG A 26 8.66 3.97 -8.42
CA ARG A 26 7.44 3.55 -7.72
C ARG A 26 7.21 2.03 -7.80
N PRO A 27 7.38 1.35 -8.95
CA PRO A 27 7.14 -0.09 -9.05
C PRO A 27 8.07 -0.93 -8.16
N ILE A 28 9.30 -0.49 -7.94
CA ILE A 28 10.25 -1.16 -7.03
C ILE A 28 9.72 -1.12 -5.59
N LEU A 29 9.25 0.04 -5.13
CA LEU A 29 8.66 0.21 -3.80
C LEU A 29 7.37 -0.60 -3.66
N GLU A 30 6.55 -0.60 -4.71
CA GLU A 30 5.26 -1.31 -4.72
C GLU A 30 5.43 -2.83 -4.73
N TYR A 31 6.44 -3.34 -5.42
CA TYR A 31 6.78 -4.76 -5.36
C TYR A 31 7.28 -5.15 -3.96
N ALA A 32 8.23 -4.38 -3.42
CA ALA A 32 8.86 -4.69 -2.13
C ALA A 32 7.88 -4.63 -0.95
N CYS A 33 6.86 -3.76 -1.00
CA CYS A 33 5.98 -3.53 0.14
C CYS A 33 5.12 -4.73 0.56
N VAL A 34 4.88 -5.65 -0.39
CA VAL A 34 4.11 -6.86 -0.12
C VAL A 34 4.93 -7.85 0.71
N LEU A 35 6.23 -7.91 0.45
CA LEU A 35 7.18 -8.75 1.20
C LEU A 35 7.54 -8.11 2.55
N TRP A 36 7.78 -6.80 2.54
CA TRP A 36 8.24 -6.07 3.71
C TRP A 36 7.55 -4.71 3.83
N ASP A 37 6.67 -4.60 4.83
CA ASP A 37 6.05 -3.35 5.25
C ASP A 37 6.48 -3.00 6.67
N PRO A 38 7.45 -2.08 6.85
CA PRO A 38 7.93 -1.75 8.18
C PRO A 38 6.83 -1.10 9.01
N ARG A 39 6.75 -1.46 10.30
CA ARG A 39 5.89 -0.78 11.28
C ARG A 39 6.62 0.33 12.05
N ILE A 40 7.94 0.24 12.12
CA ILE A 40 8.73 1.21 12.89
C ILE A 40 8.67 2.56 12.16
N GLN A 41 8.37 3.62 12.91
CA GLN A 41 8.04 4.93 12.34
C GLN A 41 9.19 5.50 11.50
N TYR A 42 10.44 5.45 11.97
CA TYR A 42 11.56 5.99 11.22
C TYR A 42 11.76 5.29 9.86
N LEU A 43 11.50 3.98 9.78
CA LEU A 43 11.55 3.23 8.52
C LEU A 43 10.39 3.61 7.59
N CYS A 44 9.19 3.84 8.14
CA CYS A 44 8.07 4.38 7.38
C CYS A 44 8.40 5.76 6.82
N ASP A 45 9.02 6.61 7.62
CA ASP A 45 9.42 7.96 7.24
C ASP A 45 10.50 7.91 6.16
N ASP A 46 11.45 6.99 6.24
CA ASP A 46 12.47 6.78 5.20
C ASP A 46 11.88 6.35 3.86
N LEU A 47 10.86 5.48 3.87
CA LEU A 47 10.12 5.17 2.65
C LEU A 47 9.38 6.39 2.11
N GLU A 48 8.68 7.14 2.97
CA GLU A 48 7.94 8.34 2.57
C GLU A 48 8.88 9.45 2.05
N ARG A 49 10.11 9.55 2.58
CA ARG A 49 11.16 10.46 2.08
C ARG A 49 11.47 10.22 0.61
N VAL A 50 11.38 8.98 0.11
CA VAL A 50 11.58 8.68 -1.32
C VAL A 50 10.51 9.38 -2.16
N GLN A 51 9.23 9.28 -1.77
CA GLN A 51 8.14 9.96 -2.48
C GLN A 51 8.20 11.49 -2.29
N ASN A 52 8.58 11.98 -1.11
CA ASN A 52 8.76 13.41 -0.88
C ASN A 52 9.86 14.00 -1.79
N ARG A 53 10.99 13.30 -1.93
CA ARG A 53 12.07 13.70 -2.84
C ARG A 53 11.63 13.63 -4.31
N ALA A 54 10.82 12.63 -4.66
CA ALA A 54 10.20 12.54 -5.98
C ALA A 54 9.29 13.74 -6.28
N ALA A 55 8.42 14.13 -5.33
CA ALA A 55 7.50 15.25 -5.50
C ALA A 55 8.26 16.56 -5.74
N ARG A 56 9.35 16.80 -4.98
CA ARG A 56 10.25 17.95 -5.20
C ARG A 56 10.92 17.92 -6.56
N PHE A 57 11.42 16.75 -6.99
CA PHE A 57 12.02 16.60 -8.32
C PHE A 57 11.02 16.91 -9.43
N VAL A 58 9.80 16.38 -9.35
CA VAL A 58 8.74 16.55 -10.37
C VAL A 58 8.27 18.01 -10.43
N THR A 59 8.00 18.63 -9.29
CA THR A 59 7.56 20.03 -9.20
C THR A 59 8.68 21.03 -9.48
N GLY A 60 9.95 20.60 -9.38
CA GLY A 60 11.11 21.49 -9.43
C GLY A 60 11.25 22.38 -8.19
N ASN A 61 10.43 22.16 -7.15
CA ASN A 61 10.46 22.95 -5.92
C ASN A 61 11.39 22.31 -4.88
N TYR A 62 12.58 22.89 -4.75
CA TYR A 62 13.61 22.48 -3.79
C TYR A 62 13.64 23.33 -2.51
N ASP A 63 12.66 24.21 -2.31
CA ASP A 63 12.56 24.99 -1.08
C ASP A 63 12.09 24.11 0.07
N TYR A 64 12.96 23.91 1.06
CA TYR A 64 12.70 23.06 2.21
C TYR A 64 11.66 23.65 3.18
N THR A 65 11.33 24.94 3.07
CA THR A 65 10.23 25.54 3.84
C THR A 65 8.86 25.04 3.37
N VAL A 66 8.75 24.67 2.09
CA VAL A 66 7.51 24.14 1.52
C VAL A 66 7.29 22.71 2.01
N ARG A 67 6.11 22.46 2.60
CA ARG A 67 5.72 21.14 3.08
C ARG A 67 5.60 20.16 1.93
N SER A 68 6.20 18.97 2.10
CA SER A 68 6.14 17.90 1.09
C SER A 68 4.71 17.38 0.88
N SER A 69 3.81 17.52 1.86
CA SER A 69 2.39 17.18 1.69
C SER A 69 1.73 18.03 0.61
N LEU A 70 1.95 19.35 0.64
CA LEU A 70 1.39 20.28 -0.34
C LEU A 70 1.88 19.95 -1.77
N LEU A 71 3.16 19.63 -1.93
CA LEU A 71 3.69 19.21 -3.24
C LEU A 71 3.05 17.91 -3.75
N LYS A 72 2.77 16.96 -2.84
CA LYS A 72 2.07 15.73 -3.19
C LYS A 72 0.61 15.99 -3.54
N ASP A 73 -0.06 16.90 -2.84
CA ASP A 73 -1.44 17.30 -3.10
C ASP A 73 -1.56 17.96 -4.48
N CYS A 74 -0.63 18.85 -4.85
CA CYS A 74 -0.56 19.45 -6.19
C CYS A 74 -0.38 18.39 -7.30
N LEU A 75 0.29 17.28 -7.00
CA LEU A 75 0.49 16.16 -7.93
C LEU A 75 -0.64 15.12 -7.86
N GLY A 76 -1.59 15.25 -6.93
CA GLY A 76 -2.61 14.23 -6.66
C GLY A 76 -2.03 12.92 -6.11
N TRP A 77 -0.86 12.95 -5.49
CA TRP A 77 -0.17 11.77 -4.99
C TRP A 77 -0.54 11.45 -3.53
N GLN A 78 -1.19 10.30 -3.33
CA GLN A 78 -1.45 9.78 -1.99
C GLN A 78 -0.16 9.30 -1.30
N PRO A 79 -0.11 9.28 0.06
CA PRO A 79 1.03 8.76 0.81
C PRO A 79 1.40 7.33 0.42
N LEU A 80 2.69 6.96 0.49
CA LEU A 80 3.11 5.60 0.18
C LEU A 80 2.47 4.58 1.11
N LYS A 81 2.28 4.93 2.39
CA LYS A 81 1.59 4.07 3.37
C LYS A 81 0.24 3.57 2.84
N CYS A 82 -0.54 4.45 2.22
CA CYS A 82 -1.83 4.10 1.66
C CYS A 82 -1.71 3.07 0.53
N ARG A 83 -0.74 3.28 -0.36
CA ARG A 83 -0.49 2.36 -1.47
C ARG A 83 0.02 1.01 -1.00
N ARG A 84 0.93 0.98 -0.03
CA ARG A 84 1.45 -0.26 0.56
C ARG A 84 0.33 -1.10 1.17
N PHE A 85 -0.55 -0.45 1.93
CA PHE A 85 -1.77 -1.07 2.47
C PHE A 85 -2.65 -1.66 1.36
N ALA A 86 -2.99 -0.85 0.34
CA ALA A 86 -3.82 -1.28 -0.78
C ALA A 86 -3.21 -2.44 -1.57
N LEU A 87 -1.89 -2.46 -1.78
CA LEU A 87 -1.19 -3.50 -2.52
C LEU A 87 -1.12 -4.83 -1.77
N ARG A 88 -0.93 -4.79 -0.44
CA ARG A 88 -1.01 -6.02 0.37
C ARG A 88 -2.39 -6.64 0.30
N LEU A 89 -3.44 -5.83 0.47
CA LEU A 89 -4.82 -6.29 0.35
C LEU A 89 -5.11 -6.78 -1.07
N LYS A 90 -4.57 -6.13 -2.10
CA LYS A 90 -4.68 -6.58 -3.50
C LYS A 90 -4.10 -7.98 -3.71
N LEU A 91 -2.94 -8.28 -3.12
CA LEU A 91 -2.38 -9.63 -3.17
C LEU A 91 -3.26 -10.59 -2.36
N PHE A 92 -3.68 -10.21 -1.16
CA PHE A 92 -4.52 -11.04 -0.30
C PHE A 92 -5.84 -11.41 -0.98
N HIS A 93 -6.49 -10.46 -1.66
CA HIS A 93 -7.70 -10.69 -2.45
C HIS A 93 -7.48 -11.70 -3.58
N ASN A 94 -6.33 -11.64 -4.26
CA ASN A 94 -5.96 -12.64 -5.25
C ASN A 94 -5.74 -14.03 -4.63
N ILE A 95 -5.06 -14.11 -3.48
CA ILE A 95 -4.84 -15.37 -2.76
C ILE A 95 -6.17 -15.96 -2.31
N TYR A 96 -7.04 -15.14 -1.72
CA TYR A 96 -8.37 -15.54 -1.26
C TYR A 96 -9.22 -16.12 -2.40
N ASN A 97 -9.15 -15.52 -3.59
CA ASN A 97 -9.88 -15.96 -4.78
C ASN A 97 -9.15 -17.03 -5.61
N ASN A 98 -8.09 -17.67 -5.08
CA ASN A 98 -7.30 -18.69 -5.77
C ASN A 98 -6.75 -18.24 -7.14
N LYS A 99 -6.46 -16.95 -7.30
CA LYS A 99 -5.88 -16.35 -8.53
C LYS A 99 -4.35 -16.30 -8.52
N THR A 100 -3.73 -17.05 -7.61
CA THR A 100 -2.28 -17.12 -7.42
C THR A 100 -1.84 -18.57 -7.30
N GLY A 101 -0.56 -18.87 -7.55
CA GLY A 101 0.02 -20.20 -7.29
C GLY A 101 0.25 -20.52 -5.79
N ILE A 102 -0.17 -19.64 -4.87
CA ILE A 102 -0.05 -19.85 -3.42
C ILE A 102 -1.22 -20.73 -2.96
N ASN A 103 -0.92 -21.80 -2.20
CA ASN A 103 -1.96 -22.65 -1.63
C ASN A 103 -2.75 -21.89 -0.56
N ARG A 104 -3.97 -21.46 -0.91
CA ARG A 104 -4.88 -20.75 -0.01
C ARG A 104 -5.12 -21.51 1.30
N GLU A 105 -5.34 -22.81 1.26
CA GLU A 105 -5.78 -23.60 2.42
C GLU A 105 -4.69 -23.70 3.49
N SER A 106 -3.42 -23.64 3.07
CA SER A 106 -2.29 -23.65 4.00
C SER A 106 -2.17 -22.36 4.82
N PHE A 107 -2.61 -21.22 4.27
CA PHE A 107 -2.45 -19.91 4.91
C PHE A 107 -3.77 -19.34 5.42
N LEU A 108 -4.87 -19.45 4.68
CA LEU A 108 -6.15 -18.83 5.02
C LEU A 108 -7.13 -19.87 5.54
N GLN A 109 -7.29 -19.92 6.86
CA GLN A 109 -8.21 -20.84 7.52
C GLN A 109 -9.59 -20.21 7.75
N LEU A 110 -10.61 -21.05 7.80
CA LEU A 110 -11.97 -20.63 8.14
C LEU A 110 -12.04 -20.13 9.58
N PRO A 111 -12.74 -19.01 9.84
CA PRO A 111 -12.88 -18.48 11.18
C PRO A 111 -13.64 -19.45 12.09
N HIS A 112 -13.33 -19.46 13.39
CA HIS A 112 -14.07 -20.25 14.37
C HIS A 112 -15.49 -19.71 14.62
N PHE A 113 -15.68 -18.41 14.44
CA PHE A 113 -16.93 -17.70 14.66
C PHE A 113 -17.01 -16.46 13.76
N ILE A 114 -18.23 -16.13 13.31
CA ILE A 114 -18.53 -14.93 12.53
C ILE A 114 -19.70 -14.21 13.22
N SER A 115 -19.45 -12.99 13.69
CA SER A 115 -20.48 -12.13 14.27
C SER A 115 -21.29 -11.44 13.18
N ARG A 116 -22.59 -11.73 13.07
CA ARG A 116 -23.48 -11.07 12.08
C ARG A 116 -23.60 -9.55 12.26
N ARG A 117 -23.20 -9.00 13.40
CA ARG A 117 -23.31 -7.55 13.71
C ARG A 117 -22.06 -6.75 13.32
N VAL A 118 -20.90 -7.40 13.27
CA VAL A 118 -19.59 -6.73 13.18
C VAL A 118 -18.75 -7.28 12.04
N ASP A 119 -18.90 -8.57 11.72
CA ASP A 119 -18.08 -9.26 10.74
C ASP A 119 -18.81 -9.41 9.40
N HIS A 120 -18.05 -9.34 8.31
CA HIS A 120 -18.53 -9.71 6.98
C HIS A 120 -18.41 -11.23 6.73
N GLN A 121 -19.16 -11.76 5.76
CA GLN A 121 -19.21 -13.21 5.48
C GLN A 121 -17.86 -13.82 5.08
N ASN A 122 -17.02 -13.04 4.38
CA ASN A 122 -15.72 -13.50 3.88
C ASN A 122 -14.58 -13.37 4.91
N LYS A 123 -14.91 -13.34 6.21
CA LYS A 123 -13.91 -13.25 7.30
C LYS A 123 -12.95 -14.43 7.27
N VAL A 124 -11.69 -14.17 7.59
CA VAL A 124 -10.64 -15.19 7.68
C VAL A 124 -10.19 -15.35 9.13
N ARG A 125 -9.80 -16.56 9.53
CA ARG A 125 -9.27 -16.81 10.88
C ARG A 125 -8.03 -15.96 11.15
N GLU A 126 -8.02 -15.26 12.27
CA GLU A 126 -6.84 -14.52 12.72
C GLU A 126 -5.73 -15.45 13.19
N TYR A 127 -4.49 -15.03 12.95
CA TYR A 127 -3.31 -15.75 13.41
C TYR A 127 -3.03 -15.44 14.87
N SER A 128 -2.69 -16.48 15.64
CA SER A 128 -2.09 -16.29 16.96
C SER A 128 -0.62 -15.92 16.80
N CYS A 129 -0.25 -14.73 17.25
CA CYS A 129 1.12 -14.21 17.11
C CYS A 129 1.78 -14.04 18.48
N ARG A 130 2.89 -14.75 18.71
CA ARG A 130 3.70 -14.61 19.94
C ARG A 130 4.68 -13.43 19.87
N THR A 131 5.11 -13.04 18.67
CA THR A 131 6.10 -11.98 18.46
C THR A 131 5.53 -10.86 17.59
N ASN A 132 6.00 -9.63 17.84
CA ASN A 132 5.65 -8.48 17.00
C ASN A 132 6.13 -8.65 15.55
N ILE A 133 7.27 -9.33 15.35
CA ILE A 133 7.81 -9.61 14.01
C ILE A 133 6.79 -10.43 13.20
N PHE A 134 6.29 -11.54 13.76
CA PHE A 134 5.30 -12.36 13.07
C PHE A 134 3.96 -11.62 12.93
N LYS A 135 3.51 -10.91 13.96
CA LYS A 135 2.29 -10.08 13.92
C LYS A 135 2.29 -9.06 12.77
N HIS A 136 3.45 -8.56 12.39
CA HIS A 136 3.60 -7.58 11.30
C HIS A 136 4.11 -8.18 9.98
N SER A 137 4.26 -9.51 9.92
CA SER A 137 4.45 -10.19 8.65
C SER A 137 3.18 -10.11 7.79
N PHE A 138 3.33 -10.43 6.49
CA PHE A 138 2.27 -10.25 5.50
C PHE A 138 0.93 -10.88 5.91
N PHE A 139 0.90 -12.17 6.26
CA PHE A 139 -0.37 -12.88 6.49
C PHE A 139 -1.10 -12.40 7.75
N PRO A 140 -0.51 -12.36 8.96
CA PRO A 140 -1.23 -11.95 10.16
C PRO A 140 -1.75 -10.52 10.07
N LEU A 141 -0.91 -9.59 9.61
CA LEU A 141 -1.28 -8.19 9.50
C LEU A 141 -2.38 -7.98 8.45
N THR A 142 -2.22 -8.56 7.27
CA THR A 142 -3.20 -8.37 6.19
C THR A 142 -4.51 -9.10 6.47
N THR A 143 -4.48 -10.22 7.19
CA THR A 143 -5.70 -10.94 7.63
C THR A 143 -6.52 -10.10 8.61
N HIS A 144 -5.87 -9.50 9.60
CA HIS A 144 -6.55 -8.56 10.51
C HIS A 144 -7.12 -7.37 9.72
N GLN A 145 -6.33 -6.76 8.83
CA GLN A 145 -6.79 -5.64 8.00
C GLN A 145 -7.96 -6.02 7.08
N TRP A 146 -7.93 -7.22 6.50
CA TRP A 146 -9.01 -7.76 5.67
C TRP A 146 -10.31 -7.90 6.47
N ASN A 147 -10.24 -8.47 7.68
CA ASN A 147 -11.39 -8.65 8.55
C ASN A 147 -12.02 -7.32 9.01
N CYS A 148 -11.23 -6.23 9.06
CA CYS A 148 -11.71 -4.89 9.36
C CYS A 148 -12.33 -4.17 8.15
N LEU A 149 -12.29 -4.74 6.94
CA LEU A 149 -12.86 -4.10 5.77
C LEU A 149 -14.39 -4.14 5.78
N PRO A 150 -15.06 -3.11 5.27
CA PRO A 150 -16.50 -3.15 5.05
C PRO A 150 -16.86 -4.20 4.00
N GLU A 151 -18.02 -4.83 4.18
CA GLU A 151 -18.53 -5.88 3.29
C GLU A 151 -18.62 -5.42 1.83
N SER A 152 -18.94 -4.14 1.59
CA SER A 152 -19.03 -3.54 0.26
C SER A 152 -17.71 -3.58 -0.53
N LEU A 153 -16.56 -3.57 0.15
CA LEU A 153 -15.25 -3.72 -0.49
C LEU A 153 -14.91 -5.19 -0.70
N VAL A 154 -15.19 -6.03 0.29
CA VAL A 154 -14.85 -7.46 0.26
C VAL A 154 -15.63 -8.23 -0.81
N MET A 155 -16.86 -7.81 -1.11
CA MET A 155 -17.71 -8.43 -2.13
C MET A 155 -17.28 -8.14 -3.57
N VAL A 156 -16.30 -7.25 -3.79
CA VAL A 156 -15.83 -6.91 -5.14
C VAL A 156 -15.06 -8.09 -5.74
N SER A 157 -15.52 -8.66 -6.84
CA SER A 157 -14.89 -9.83 -7.47
C SER A 157 -13.65 -9.48 -8.32
N SER A 158 -13.62 -8.29 -8.92
CA SER A 158 -12.50 -7.83 -9.76
C SER A 158 -11.40 -7.20 -8.90
N ASN A 159 -10.21 -7.78 -8.93
CA ASN A 159 -9.09 -7.31 -8.11
C ASN A 159 -8.62 -5.89 -8.46
N ASN A 160 -8.75 -5.48 -9.73
CA ASN A 160 -8.39 -4.12 -10.13
C ASN A 160 -9.38 -3.10 -9.57
N VAL A 161 -10.69 -3.41 -9.60
CA VAL A 161 -11.72 -2.55 -9.01
C VAL A 161 -11.56 -2.48 -7.49
N PHE A 162 -11.29 -3.62 -6.86
CA PHE A 162 -11.00 -3.73 -5.42
C PHE A 162 -9.83 -2.83 -5.02
N PHE A 163 -8.70 -2.94 -5.71
CA PHE A 163 -7.52 -2.09 -5.47
C PHE A 163 -7.83 -0.61 -5.65
N SER A 164 -8.54 -0.22 -6.72
CA SER A 164 -8.90 1.17 -6.97
C SER A 164 -9.79 1.75 -5.87
N ARG A 165 -10.75 0.97 -5.34
CA ARG A 165 -11.62 1.41 -4.24
C ARG A 165 -10.87 1.55 -2.93
N ILE A 166 -10.09 0.54 -2.54
CA ILE A 166 -9.26 0.62 -1.32
C ILE A 166 -8.31 1.80 -1.39
N ASN A 167 -7.64 2.00 -2.53
CA ASN A 167 -6.69 3.09 -2.64
C ASN A 167 -7.38 4.46 -2.48
N LYS A 168 -8.64 4.62 -2.91
CA LYS A 168 -9.43 5.85 -2.68
C LYS A 168 -9.82 6.01 -1.21
N GLU A 169 -10.32 4.95 -0.58
CA GLU A 169 -10.83 4.98 0.80
C GLU A 169 -9.73 4.83 1.85
N CYS A 170 -8.48 4.68 1.42
CA CYS A 170 -7.36 4.27 2.27
C CYS A 170 -7.11 5.19 3.47
N LEU A 171 -7.32 6.50 3.31
CA LEU A 171 -7.13 7.45 4.40
C LEU A 171 -8.14 7.25 5.54
N TYR A 172 -9.37 6.81 5.22
CA TYR A 172 -10.41 6.50 6.20
C TYR A 172 -10.22 5.12 6.84
N LEU A 173 -9.59 4.19 6.12
CA LEU A 173 -9.36 2.81 6.60
C LEU A 173 -8.11 2.67 7.48
N ILE A 174 -7.19 3.64 7.42
CA ILE A 174 -5.92 3.63 8.17
C ILE A 174 -5.95 4.58 9.39
N SER A 175 -6.92 5.52 9.44
CA SER A 175 -7.16 6.42 10.57
C SER A 175 -7.73 5.67 11.76
#